data_AF-A0A9Q0XLT3-F1
#
_entry.id   AF-A0A9Q0XLT3-F1
#
_cell.length_a   1.000
_cell.length_b   1.000
_cell.length_c   1.000
_cell.angle_alpha   90.00
_cell.angle_beta   90.00
_cell.angle_gamma   90.00
#
_symmetry.space_group_name_H-M   'P 1'
#
loop_
_entity.id
_entity.type
_entity.pdbx_description
1 polymer ?
#
loop_
_entity_poly.entity_id
_entity_poly.type
_entity_poly.pdbx_seq_one_letter_code
_entity_poly.pdbx_strand_id
1 'polypeptide(L)'
;MKLRASCCAPSERRPDAEHGYASLSPSRRQSPLQAHRRRRRRPRPRPRKALKDLRSVHNELEKHRRAQLRQYLEQLKQQVPISRDHAHYTTLSLLHQARLHIKASETRWF
;
A
#
# COMPACT_ATOMS: atom_id res chain seq x y z
N MET A 1 -49.52 4.58 -24.35
CA MET A 1 -48.05 4.67 -24.12
C MET A 1 -47.81 5.10 -22.67
N LYS A 2 -47.36 4.18 -21.81
CA LYS A 2 -46.97 4.44 -20.41
C LYS A 2 -45.73 3.58 -20.11
N LEU A 3 -44.57 4.21 -20.06
CA LEU A 3 -43.31 3.58 -19.63
C LEU A 3 -43.32 3.54 -18.10
N ARG A 4 -43.18 2.35 -17.49
CA ARG A 4 -42.84 2.21 -16.08
C ARG A 4 -41.37 1.84 -15.97
N ALA A 5 -40.60 2.74 -15.36
CA ALA A 5 -39.23 2.49 -14.93
C ALA A 5 -39.22 1.42 -13.82
N SER A 6 -38.32 0.45 -13.95
CA SER A 6 -37.97 -0.48 -12.88
C SER A 6 -37.02 0.23 -11.93
N CYS A 7 -37.48 0.54 -10.71
CA CYS A 7 -36.63 1.07 -9.66
C CYS A 7 -35.80 -0.07 -9.05
N CYS A 8 -34.48 -0.05 -9.26
CA CYS A 8 -33.55 -0.89 -8.53
C CYS A 8 -33.42 -0.36 -7.09
N ALA A 9 -33.71 -1.18 -6.09
CA ALA A 9 -33.69 -0.82 -4.67
C ALA A 9 -32.26 -0.51 -4.17
N PRO A 10 -32.07 0.40 -3.18
CA PRO A 10 -30.78 0.60 -2.51
C PRO A 10 -30.57 -0.49 -1.44
N SER A 11 -29.48 -1.25 -1.56
CA SER A 11 -29.02 -2.15 -0.50
C SER A 11 -28.45 -1.31 0.66
N GLU A 12 -29.00 -1.53 1.85
CA GLU A 12 -28.68 -0.84 3.09
C GLU A 12 -27.21 -1.02 3.50
N ARG A 13 -26.50 0.11 3.69
CA ARG A 13 -25.20 0.16 4.35
C ARG A 13 -25.37 -0.19 5.83
N ARG A 14 -24.81 -1.32 6.29
CA ARG A 14 -24.71 -1.60 7.73
C ARG A 14 -23.46 -0.98 8.37
N PRO A 15 -23.55 -0.50 9.62
CA PRO A 15 -22.52 0.28 10.29
C PRO A 15 -21.47 -0.60 10.97
N ASP A 16 -20.22 -0.14 10.91
CA ASP A 16 -19.13 -0.35 11.86
C ASP A 16 -19.13 -1.67 12.67
N ALA A 17 -18.43 -2.68 12.17
CA ALA A 17 -18.22 -3.93 12.88
C ALA A 17 -16.75 -4.36 12.93
N GLU A 18 -15.80 -3.46 13.21
CA GLU A 18 -14.40 -3.85 13.52
C GLU A 18 -13.76 -2.90 14.55
N HIS A 19 -14.20 -2.94 15.81
CA HIS A 19 -13.36 -2.50 16.93
C HIS A 19 -13.00 -3.72 17.77
N GLY A 20 -11.90 -4.36 17.38
CA GLY A 20 -11.29 -5.47 18.08
C GLY A 20 -10.61 -5.07 19.39
N TYR A 21 -10.61 -6.02 20.33
CA TYR A 21 -9.63 -6.21 21.39
C TYR A 21 -9.25 -4.98 22.25
N ALA A 22 -10.12 -4.59 23.18
CA ALA A 22 -9.67 -3.98 24.43
C ALA A 22 -10.71 -4.23 25.54
N SER A 23 -10.60 -5.40 26.16
CA SER A 23 -11.36 -5.76 27.37
C SER A 23 -11.01 -4.83 28.54
N LEU A 24 -12.00 -4.60 29.39
CA LEU A 24 -11.98 -3.82 30.62
C LEU A 24 -10.86 -4.27 31.58
N SER A 25 -10.16 -3.31 32.22
CA SER A 25 -9.43 -3.54 33.47
C SER A 25 -9.85 -2.49 34.52
N PRO A 26 -10.19 -2.89 35.76
CA PRO A 26 -10.88 -2.03 36.71
C PRO A 26 -9.92 -1.14 37.51
N SER A 27 -10.32 0.11 37.72
CA SER A 27 -9.88 1.04 38.77
C SER A 27 -8.38 1.08 39.13
N ARG A 28 -7.64 2.00 38.49
CA ARG A 28 -6.56 2.73 39.18
C ARG A 28 -7.01 4.17 39.32
N ARG A 29 -7.43 4.58 40.52
CA ARG A 29 -7.93 5.93 40.84
C ARG A 29 -7.02 6.98 40.19
N GLN A 30 -7.52 7.69 39.18
CA GLN A 30 -6.74 8.69 38.47
C GLN A 30 -6.61 9.93 39.37
N SER A 31 -5.46 10.06 40.04
CA SER A 31 -5.13 11.30 40.75
C SER A 31 -5.08 12.47 39.74
N PRO A 32 -5.73 13.62 40.00
CA PRO A 32 -5.82 14.76 39.08
C PRO A 32 -4.47 15.26 38.55
N LEU A 33 -3.40 15.01 39.29
CA LEU A 33 -2.03 15.41 38.95
C LEU A 33 -1.46 14.66 37.73
N GLN A 34 -1.89 13.42 37.47
CA GLN A 34 -1.35 12.63 36.35
C GLN A 34 -2.00 12.98 35.00
N ALA A 35 -3.23 13.52 35.01
CA ALA A 35 -3.95 13.94 33.82
C ALA A 35 -3.30 15.15 33.13
N HIS A 36 -2.69 16.05 33.91
CA HIS A 36 -2.06 17.26 33.38
C HIS A 36 -0.77 16.97 32.58
N ARG A 37 -0.01 15.94 32.95
CA ARG A 37 1.20 15.55 32.20
C ARG A 37 0.88 14.91 30.85
N ARG A 38 -0.23 14.18 30.72
CA ARG A 38 -0.63 13.55 29.43
C ARG A 38 -1.15 14.55 28.39
N ARG A 39 -1.72 15.68 28.81
CA ARG A 39 -2.21 16.71 27.88
C ARG A 39 -1.11 17.50 27.18
N ARG A 40 0.09 17.61 27.79
CA ARG A 40 1.21 18.36 27.19
C ARG A 40 2.00 17.61 26.11
N ARG A 41 1.73 16.31 25.91
CA ARG A 41 2.43 15.48 24.90
C ARG A 41 1.56 15.04 23.72
N ARG A 42 0.28 15.46 23.65
CA ARG A 42 -0.54 15.16 22.47
C ARG A 42 -0.19 16.14 21.35
N PRO A 43 0.31 15.68 20.18
CA PRO A 43 0.46 16.54 19.02
C PRO A 43 -0.89 17.17 18.71
N ARG A 44 -0.94 18.50 18.50
CA ARG A 44 -2.16 19.19 18.08
C ARG A 44 -2.71 18.50 16.82
N PRO A 45 -4.03 18.24 16.74
CA PRO A 45 -4.61 17.66 15.53
C PRO A 45 -4.35 18.62 14.37
N ARG A 46 -3.52 18.19 13.41
CA ARG A 46 -3.24 18.95 12.19
C ARG A 46 -4.57 19.18 11.44
N PRO A 47 -4.76 20.34 10.78
CA PRO A 47 -6.00 20.61 10.06
C PRO A 47 -6.27 19.50 9.04
N ARG A 48 -7.50 18.97 9.02
CA ARG A 48 -7.90 17.80 8.21
C ARG A 48 -7.59 17.95 6.71
N LYS A 49 -7.47 19.19 6.21
CA LYS A 49 -7.09 19.52 4.82
C LYS A 49 -5.62 19.17 4.54
N ALA A 50 -4.68 19.59 5.39
CA ALA A 50 -3.25 19.30 5.25
C ALA A 50 -2.92 17.80 5.27
N LEU A 51 -3.72 16.98 5.97
CA LEU A 51 -3.58 15.51 5.94
C LEU A 51 -4.01 14.89 4.59
N LYS A 52 -5.00 15.47 3.92
CA LYS A 52 -5.42 15.00 2.58
C LYS A 52 -4.38 15.36 1.54
N ASP A 53 -3.82 16.57 1.62
CA ASP A 53 -2.77 17.03 0.72
C ASP A 53 -1.52 16.15 0.85
N LEU A 54 -1.11 15.82 2.08
CA LEU A 54 0.05 14.96 2.32
C LEU A 54 -0.16 13.52 1.81
N ARG A 55 -1.38 12.97 1.97
CA ARG A 55 -1.75 11.66 1.40
C ARG A 55 -1.73 11.69 -0.12
N SER A 56 -2.22 12.77 -0.73
CA SER A 56 -2.21 12.93 -2.19
C SER A 56 -0.78 13.04 -2.73
N VAL A 57 0.06 13.86 -2.11
CA VAL A 57 1.48 14.00 -2.49
C VAL A 57 2.19 12.65 -2.37
N HIS A 58 1.96 11.91 -1.29
CA HIS A 58 2.51 10.57 -1.12
C HIS A 58 2.08 9.61 -2.24
N ASN A 59 0.79 9.62 -2.61
CA ASN A 59 0.28 8.77 -3.67
C ASN A 59 0.89 9.11 -5.04
N GLU A 60 1.06 10.38 -5.38
CA GLU A 60 1.69 10.78 -6.64
C GLU A 60 3.17 10.36 -6.70
N LEU A 61 3.90 10.53 -5.59
CA LEU A 61 5.29 10.04 -5.49
C LEU A 61 5.37 8.52 -5.66
N GLU A 62 4.49 7.77 -5.01
CA GLU A 62 4.48 6.31 -5.12
C GLU A 62 4.04 5.84 -6.52
N LYS A 63 3.12 6.53 -7.17
CA LYS A 63 2.77 6.28 -8.58
C LYS A 63 3.98 6.48 -9.49
N HIS A 64 4.69 7.59 -9.33
CA HIS A 64 5.91 7.86 -10.09
C HIS A 64 6.97 6.79 -9.86
N ARG A 65 7.24 6.45 -8.59
CA ARG A 65 8.18 5.38 -8.21
C ARG A 65 7.81 4.04 -8.85
N ARG A 66 6.52 3.70 -8.88
CA ARG A 66 6.02 2.47 -9.53
C ARG A 66 6.18 2.50 -11.05
N ALA A 67 6.00 3.65 -11.68
CA ALA A 67 6.24 3.81 -13.12
C ALA A 67 7.72 3.59 -13.46
N GLN A 68 8.63 4.20 -12.69
CA GLN A 68 10.08 3.98 -12.85
C GLN A 68 10.47 2.52 -12.65
N LEU A 69 9.94 1.86 -11.62
CA LEU A 69 10.21 0.44 -11.38
C LEU A 69 9.79 -0.42 -12.58
N ARG A 70 8.61 -0.16 -13.16
CA ARG A 70 8.15 -0.87 -14.36
C ARG A 70 9.09 -0.66 -15.54
N GLN A 71 9.58 0.56 -15.74
CA GLN A 71 10.55 0.86 -16.79
C GLN A 71 11.86 0.08 -16.60
N TYR A 72 12.42 0.06 -15.38
CA TYR A 72 13.64 -0.70 -15.10
C TYR A 72 13.44 -2.20 -15.29
N LEU A 73 12.29 -2.74 -14.89
CA LEU A 73 11.97 -4.14 -15.12
C LEU A 73 11.88 -4.43 -16.62
N GLU A 74 11.29 -3.55 -17.43
CA GLU A 74 11.20 -3.74 -18.88
C GLU A 74 12.58 -3.72 -19.54
N GLN A 75 13.47 -2.81 -19.13
CA GLN A 75 14.87 -2.79 -19.58
C GLN A 75 15.61 -4.07 -19.21
N LEU A 76 15.41 -4.57 -17.99
CA LEU A 76 16.03 -5.81 -17.53
C LEU A 76 15.61 -7.01 -18.40
N LYS A 77 14.36 -7.05 -18.86
CA LYS A 77 13.88 -8.12 -19.77
C LYS A 77 14.62 -8.16 -21.10
N GLN A 78 15.06 -7.00 -21.61
CA GLN A 78 15.81 -6.93 -22.86
C GLN A 78 17.24 -7.46 -22.73
N GLN A 79 17.81 -7.39 -21.51
CA GLN A 79 19.19 -7.79 -21.23
C GLN A 79 19.32 -9.26 -20.83
N VAL A 80 18.27 -9.85 -20.26
CA VAL A 80 18.27 -11.26 -19.85
C VAL A 80 17.72 -12.10 -21.02
N PRO A 81 18.41 -13.19 -21.42
CA PRO A 81 17.85 -14.13 -22.37
C PRO A 81 16.70 -14.89 -21.70
N ILE A 82 15.47 -14.41 -21.89
CA ILE A 82 14.27 -15.00 -21.31
C ILE A 82 13.58 -15.84 -22.39
N SER A 83 13.34 -17.11 -22.10
CA SER A 83 12.52 -17.99 -22.95
C SER A 83 11.15 -17.34 -23.20
N ARG A 84 10.68 -17.40 -24.44
CA ARG A 84 9.48 -16.69 -24.97
C ARG A 84 8.14 -17.16 -24.38
N ASP A 85 8.13 -17.80 -23.22
CA ASP A 85 6.91 -18.15 -22.51
C ASP A 85 6.45 -16.96 -21.68
N HIS A 86 5.52 -16.19 -22.27
CA HIS A 86 4.87 -15.05 -21.62
C HIS A 86 4.21 -15.41 -20.26
N ALA A 87 3.99 -16.70 -19.98
CA ALA A 87 3.50 -17.21 -18.70
C ALA A 87 4.50 -17.10 -17.53
N HIS A 88 5.82 -16.98 -17.80
CA HIS A 88 6.86 -16.99 -16.77
C HIS A 88 7.30 -15.58 -16.30
N TYR A 89 6.65 -14.53 -16.81
CA TYR A 89 6.98 -13.13 -16.50
C TYR A 89 6.43 -12.65 -15.15
N THR A 90 6.90 -13.27 -14.07
CA THR A 90 6.78 -12.69 -12.72
C THR A 90 8.05 -11.91 -12.38
N THR A 91 7.94 -10.86 -11.56
CA THR A 91 9.12 -10.09 -11.10
C THR A 91 10.16 -10.99 -10.43
N LEU A 92 9.72 -12.00 -9.69
CA LEU A 92 10.61 -12.93 -8.99
C LEU A 92 11.40 -13.81 -9.97
N SER A 93 10.73 -14.36 -10.99
CA SER A 93 11.38 -15.17 -12.03
C SER A 93 12.45 -14.37 -12.79
N LEU A 94 12.11 -13.14 -13.19
CA LEU A 94 13.03 -12.24 -13.90
C LEU A 94 14.29 -11.95 -13.09
N LEU A 95 14.14 -11.62 -11.80
CA LEU A 95 15.26 -11.35 -10.90
C LEU A 95 16.13 -12.58 -10.68
N HIS A 96 15.53 -13.77 -10.61
CA HIS A 96 16.27 -15.03 -10.48
C HIS A 96 17.11 -15.31 -11.74
N GLN A 97 16.51 -15.20 -12.93
CA GLN A 97 17.20 -15.39 -14.20
C GLN A 97 18.30 -14.36 -14.43
N ALA A 98 18.08 -13.08 -14.06
CA ALA A 98 19.10 -12.05 -14.13
C ALA A 98 20.35 -12.40 -13.31
N ARG A 99 20.16 -12.91 -12.08
CA ARG A 99 21.27 -13.34 -11.21
C ARG A 99 22.03 -14.52 -11.82
N LEU A 100 21.34 -15.48 -12.40
CA LEU A 100 21.98 -16.61 -13.09
C LEU A 100 22.74 -16.14 -14.33
N HIS A 101 22.18 -15.20 -15.09
CA HIS A 101 22.81 -14.66 -16.30
C HIS A 101 24.13 -13.95 -15.98
N ILE A 102 24.18 -13.16 -14.91
CA ILE A 102 25.42 -12.52 -14.46
C ILE A 102 26.46 -13.58 -14.09
N LYS A 103 26.09 -14.59 -13.30
CA LYS A 103 27.00 -15.68 -12.91
C LYS A 103 27.52 -16.46 -14.13
N ALA A 104 26.65 -16.80 -15.06
CA ALA A 104 27.02 -17.52 -16.27
C ALA A 104 27.89 -16.67 -17.20
N SER A 105 27.66 -15.36 -17.24
CA SER A 105 28.52 -14.42 -17.97
C SER A 105 29.91 -14.41 -17.38
N GLU A 106 30.06 -14.25 -16.06
CA GLU A 106 31.35 -14.22 -15.37
C GLU A 106 32.18 -15.49 -15.62
N THR A 107 31.56 -16.67 -15.61
CA THR A 107 32.22 -17.95 -15.93
C THR A 107 32.58 -18.12 -17.41
N ARG A 108 31.97 -17.35 -18.32
CA ARG A 108 32.25 -17.41 -19.77
C ARG A 108 33.24 -16.33 -20.22
N TRP A 109 33.36 -15.25 -19.45
CA TRP A 109 34.32 -14.16 -19.69
C TRP A 109 35.71 -14.42 -19.08
N PHE A 110 35.87 -15.51 -18.33
CA PHE A 110 37.14 -16.11 -17.90
C PHE A 110 37.32 -17.47 -18.59
#